data_AF-A0A1A0KUC1-F1
#
_entry.id   AF-A0A1A0KUC1-F1
#
_cell.length_a   1.000
_cell.length_b   1.000
_cell.length_c   1.000
_cell.angle_alpha   90.00
_cell.angle_beta   90.00
_cell.angle_gamma   90.00
#
_symmetry.space_group_name_H-M   'P 1'
#
loop_
_entity.id
_entity.type
_entity.pdbx_description
1 polymer ?
#
loop_
_entity_poly.entity_id
_entity_poly.type
_entity_poly.pdbx_seq_one_letter_code
_entity_poly.pdbx_strand_id
1 'polypeptide(L)'
;MSTKSRVIASTIAASAAVALATVGVGQASASIPDGQYTFTSSAGAHAPATVRAGHLHYLGQDLPMHMTRAGATVEVAGDAIEYRLTQRGRGYAGTSTILGIPTGVVISLTPR
;
A
#
# COMPACT_ATOMS: atom_id res chain seq x y z
N MET A 1 -56.93 12.97 28.06
CA MET A 1 -57.68 11.88 27.39
C MET A 1 -57.40 11.95 25.89
N SER A 2 -57.07 10.81 25.28
CA SER A 2 -56.87 10.51 23.85
C SER A 2 -55.52 10.78 23.17
N THR A 3 -54.79 9.68 23.07
CA THR A 3 -53.69 9.26 22.19
C THR A 3 -54.04 9.29 20.69
N LYS A 4 -53.04 9.50 19.80
CA LYS A 4 -52.85 8.68 18.58
C LYS A 4 -51.50 8.94 17.88
N SER A 5 -50.75 7.85 17.72
CA SER A 5 -49.47 7.70 17.01
C SER A 5 -49.59 7.62 15.49
N ARG A 6 -48.48 7.93 14.78
CA ARG A 6 -47.81 7.18 13.66
C ARG A 6 -47.08 8.18 12.74
N VAL A 7 -45.74 8.22 12.70
CA VAL A 7 -44.75 7.37 11.98
C VAL A 7 -44.44 7.87 10.55
N ILE A 8 -43.21 8.39 10.40
CA ILE A 8 -42.21 8.29 9.30
C ILE A 8 -42.55 8.88 7.91
N ALA A 9 -41.75 9.84 7.44
CA ALA A 9 -40.83 9.68 6.30
C ALA A 9 -40.17 11.01 5.84
N SER A 10 -38.84 11.03 5.94
CA SER A 10 -37.87 11.47 4.92
C SER A 10 -38.14 12.73 4.08
N THR A 11 -37.33 13.78 4.27
CA THR A 11 -36.84 14.57 3.12
C THR A 11 -35.44 15.08 3.40
N ILE A 12 -34.52 14.64 2.54
CA ILE A 12 -33.11 14.97 2.49
C ILE A 12 -33.00 16.33 1.79
N ALA A 13 -32.26 17.28 2.38
CA ALA A 13 -31.73 18.43 1.67
C ALA A 13 -30.41 18.86 2.31
N ALA A 14 -29.36 18.07 2.05
CA ALA A 14 -28.00 18.54 2.22
C ALA A 14 -27.65 19.40 1.00
N SER A 15 -27.48 20.70 1.22
CA SER A 15 -26.96 21.61 0.19
C SER A 15 -25.80 22.39 0.77
N ALA A 16 -24.62 21.83 0.49
CA ALA A 16 -23.33 22.48 0.26
C ALA A 16 -23.20 23.94 0.72
N ALA A 17 -22.53 24.12 1.85
CA ALA A 17 -21.74 25.32 2.11
C ALA A 17 -20.29 24.86 2.32
N VAL A 18 -19.50 25.09 1.27
CA VAL A 18 -18.07 24.86 1.16
C VAL A 18 -17.37 25.80 2.13
N ALA A 19 -16.64 25.26 3.12
CA ALA A 19 -15.23 25.57 3.36
C ALA A 19 -14.76 25.00 4.71
N LEU A 20 -13.55 24.44 4.67
CA LEU A 20 -12.70 23.96 5.77
C LEU A 20 -13.04 22.59 6.38
N ALA A 21 -12.06 21.69 6.29
CA ALA A 21 -12.07 20.27 6.69
C ALA A 21 -12.95 19.41 5.76
N THR A 22 -12.42 18.85 4.68
CA THR A 22 -11.69 17.58 4.76
C THR A 22 -10.65 17.44 3.64
N VAL A 23 -9.38 17.65 3.98
CA VAL A 23 -8.28 16.89 3.36
C VAL A 23 -8.48 15.44 3.77
N GLY A 24 -9.36 14.74 3.06
CA GLY A 24 -9.95 13.50 3.55
C GLY A 24 -10.85 12.87 2.51
N VAL A 25 -10.29 12.59 1.34
CA VAL A 25 -10.88 11.64 0.39
C VAL A 25 -9.76 10.68 -0.02
N GLY A 26 -9.56 9.64 0.79
CA GLY A 26 -9.18 8.33 0.26
C GLY A 26 -7.72 7.86 0.31
N GLN A 27 -6.82 8.38 1.15
CA GLN A 27 -5.57 7.64 1.47
C GLN A 27 -5.85 6.54 2.50
N ALA A 28 -6.82 5.68 2.18
CA ALA A 28 -7.01 4.39 2.81
C ALA A 28 -7.18 3.37 1.69
N SER A 29 -6.07 3.07 1.01
CA SER A 29 -5.98 1.92 0.11
C SER A 29 -4.65 1.20 0.33
N ALA A 30 -4.62 0.46 1.44
CA ALA A 30 -4.13 -0.91 1.54
C ALA A 30 -2.74 -1.20 0.95
N SER A 31 -1.70 -1.19 1.79
CA SER A 31 -0.30 -1.18 1.37
C SER A 31 0.64 -1.74 2.44
N ILE A 32 1.86 -2.09 2.03
CA ILE A 32 2.94 -2.45 2.97
C ILE A 32 3.10 -1.31 4.00
N PRO A 33 2.93 -1.56 5.31
CA PRO A 33 2.91 -0.49 6.29
C PRO A 33 4.30 0.13 6.47
N ASP A 34 4.31 1.38 6.92
CA ASP A 34 5.55 2.02 7.32
C ASP A 34 6.18 1.26 8.49
N GLY A 35 7.49 1.05 8.43
CA GLY A 35 8.18 0.26 9.45
C GLY A 35 9.54 -0.27 9.00
N GLN A 36 10.18 -1.01 9.90
CA GLN A 36 11.44 -1.69 9.62
C GLN A 36 11.19 -3.10 9.10
N TYR A 37 11.95 -3.46 8.07
CA TYR A 37 11.88 -4.74 7.40
C TYR A 37 13.29 -5.32 7.21
N THR A 38 13.35 -6.62 6.97
CA THR A 38 14.49 -7.27 6.38
C THR A 38 14.13 -7.58 4.93
N PHE A 39 14.83 -6.96 4.00
CA PHE A 39 14.74 -7.26 2.58
C PHE A 39 15.59 -8.50 2.27
N THR A 40 15.00 -9.48 1.59
CA THR A 40 15.72 -10.65 1.09
C THR A 40 15.42 -10.84 -0.39
N SER A 41 16.44 -11.17 -1.17
CA SER A 41 16.34 -11.53 -2.57
C SER A 41 17.02 -12.88 -2.80
N SER A 42 16.39 -13.77 -3.57
CA SER A 42 17.01 -15.03 -3.97
C SER A 42 18.24 -14.83 -4.87
N ALA A 43 18.48 -13.61 -5.39
CA ALA A 43 19.69 -13.23 -6.09
C ALA A 43 20.90 -12.96 -5.15
N GLY A 44 20.75 -13.17 -3.84
CA GLY A 44 21.83 -13.08 -2.86
C GLY A 44 21.82 -11.80 -2.00
N ALA A 45 20.76 -11.02 -2.05
CA ALA A 45 20.64 -9.80 -1.27
C ALA A 45 19.94 -10.07 0.08
N HIS A 46 20.51 -9.60 1.18
CA HIS A 46 19.89 -9.66 2.51
C HIS A 46 20.32 -8.45 3.32
N ALA A 47 19.42 -7.50 3.57
CA ALA A 47 19.76 -6.31 4.35
C ALA A 47 18.54 -5.69 5.06
N PRO A 48 18.77 -4.84 6.06
CA PRO A 48 17.73 -4.02 6.64
C PRO A 48 17.12 -3.11 5.57
N ALA A 49 15.81 -2.92 5.66
CA ALA A 49 15.06 -2.00 4.83
C ALA A 49 14.06 -1.23 5.69
N THR A 50 13.62 -0.06 5.21
CA THR A 50 12.57 0.72 5.85
C THR A 50 11.55 1.11 4.81
N VAL A 51 10.27 0.84 5.11
CA VAL A 51 9.17 1.41 4.34
C VAL A 51 8.72 2.67 5.05
N ARG A 52 8.66 3.78 4.32
CA ARG A 52 8.20 5.06 4.87
C ARG A 52 7.53 5.88 3.78
N ALA A 53 6.31 6.36 4.06
CA ALA A 53 5.59 7.28 3.18
C ALA A 53 5.49 6.81 1.71
N GLY A 54 5.34 5.51 1.48
CA GLY A 54 5.25 4.95 0.12
C GLY A 54 6.60 4.69 -0.57
N HIS A 55 7.70 4.73 0.18
CA HIS A 55 9.05 4.49 -0.33
C HIS A 55 9.70 3.31 0.39
N LEU A 56 10.47 2.51 -0.35
CA LEU A 56 11.33 1.45 0.18
C LEU A 56 12.78 1.94 0.20
N HIS A 57 13.32 2.11 1.39
CA HIS A 57 14.73 2.41 1.61
C HIS A 57 15.51 1.13 1.86
N TYR A 58 16.48 0.82 1.00
CA TYR A 58 17.29 -0.40 1.08
C TYR A 58 18.67 -0.18 0.43
N LEU A 59 19.76 -0.57 1.11
CA LEU A 59 21.15 -0.39 0.65
C LEU A 59 21.47 1.03 0.14
N GLY A 60 20.91 2.06 0.77
CA GLY A 60 21.11 3.46 0.37
C GLY A 60 20.31 3.88 -0.87
N GLN A 61 19.49 3.00 -1.43
CA GLN A 61 18.53 3.33 -2.47
C GLN A 61 17.21 3.76 -1.84
N ASP A 62 16.54 4.71 -2.48
CA ASP A 62 15.18 5.14 -2.21
C ASP A 62 14.33 4.76 -3.42
N LEU A 63 13.39 3.84 -3.23
CA LEU A 63 12.63 3.22 -4.30
C LEU A 63 11.14 3.54 -4.13
N PRO A 64 10.49 4.17 -5.11
CA PRO A 64 9.06 4.45 -5.04
C PRO A 64 8.26 3.15 -5.03
N MET A 65 7.21 3.12 -4.22
CA MET A 65 6.29 1.99 -4.15
C MET A 65 4.90 2.41 -4.60
N HIS A 66 4.35 1.67 -5.55
CA HIS A 66 2.96 1.76 -5.92
C HIS A 66 2.15 0.79 -5.07
N MET A 67 1.46 1.37 -4.10
CA MET A 67 0.69 0.67 -3.09
C MET A 67 -0.60 0.07 -3.68
N THR A 68 -0.85 -1.21 -3.42
CA THR A 68 -2.03 -1.94 -3.93
C THR A 68 -2.67 -2.76 -2.83
N ARG A 69 -3.98 -3.06 -2.94
CA ARG A 69 -4.74 -3.73 -1.88
C ARG A 69 -4.12 -5.01 -1.31
N ALA A 70 -3.29 -5.70 -2.07
CA ALA A 70 -2.63 -6.94 -1.69
C ALA A 70 -1.13 -6.78 -1.31
N GLY A 71 -0.54 -5.59 -1.44
CA GLY A 71 0.88 -5.33 -1.20
C GLY A 71 1.37 -4.07 -1.91
N ALA A 72 2.39 -4.21 -2.78
CA ALA A 72 2.95 -3.08 -3.53
C ALA A 72 3.69 -3.57 -4.78
N THR A 73 3.79 -2.71 -5.81
CA THR A 73 4.84 -2.82 -6.82
C THR A 73 5.95 -1.81 -6.51
N VAL A 74 7.20 -2.19 -6.72
CA VAL A 74 8.37 -1.32 -6.51
C VAL A 74 9.10 -1.21 -7.83
N GLU A 75 9.28 0.03 -8.28
CA GLU A 75 10.02 0.33 -9.51
C GLU A 75 11.49 0.53 -9.16
N VAL A 76 12.37 -0.16 -9.89
CA VAL A 76 13.81 -0.16 -9.66
C VAL A 76 14.53 0.07 -10.99
N ALA A 77 15.59 0.88 -10.93
CA ALA A 77 16.40 1.25 -12.10
C ALA A 77 15.60 1.90 -13.24
N GLY A 78 14.75 2.87 -12.92
CA GLY A 78 13.96 3.63 -13.92
C GLY A 78 12.97 2.74 -14.68
N ASP A 79 12.16 1.99 -13.93
CA ASP A 79 11.09 1.11 -14.42
C ASP A 79 11.54 -0.11 -15.22
N ALA A 80 12.86 -0.29 -15.39
CA ALA A 80 13.40 -1.47 -16.04
C ALA A 80 13.13 -2.74 -15.22
N ILE A 81 13.10 -2.63 -13.89
CA ILE A 81 12.89 -3.73 -12.95
C ILE A 81 11.68 -3.41 -12.08
N GLU A 82 10.73 -4.34 -12.02
CA GLU A 82 9.57 -4.24 -11.12
C GLU A 82 9.62 -5.36 -10.10
N TYR A 83 9.43 -5.04 -8.82
CA TYR A 83 9.16 -6.03 -7.77
C TYR A 83 7.69 -6.02 -7.43
N ARG A 84 7.00 -7.14 -7.65
CA ARG A 84 5.61 -7.30 -7.24
C ARG A 84 5.55 -7.99 -5.90
N LEU A 85 5.25 -7.26 -4.85
CA LEU A 85 5.15 -7.75 -3.49
C LEU A 85 3.68 -7.95 -3.11
N THR A 86 3.38 -9.13 -2.58
CA THR A 86 2.06 -9.47 -2.03
C THR A 86 2.18 -9.99 -0.62
N GLN A 87 1.18 -9.75 0.22
CA GLN A 87 1.18 -10.23 1.59
C GLN A 87 1.27 -11.76 1.63
N ARG A 88 2.23 -12.28 2.39
CA ARG A 88 2.50 -13.71 2.58
C ARG A 88 2.84 -13.97 4.04
N GLY A 89 1.91 -14.59 4.76
CA GLY A 89 2.05 -14.80 6.20
C GLY A 89 2.20 -13.47 6.94
N ARG A 90 3.30 -13.32 7.70
CA ARG A 90 3.62 -12.09 8.43
C ARG A 90 4.36 -11.04 7.60
N GLY A 91 4.80 -11.36 6.39
CA GLY A 91 5.57 -10.43 5.56
C GLY A 91 4.95 -10.25 4.18
N TYR A 92 5.79 -9.80 3.25
CA TYR A 92 5.44 -9.59 1.86
C TYR A 92 6.45 -10.31 1.00
N ALA A 93 6.00 -10.97 -0.06
CA ALA A 93 6.87 -11.61 -1.01
C ALA A 93 6.27 -11.62 -2.41
N GLY A 94 7.14 -11.76 -3.39
CA GLY A 94 6.76 -12.04 -4.76
C GLY A 94 7.97 -12.01 -5.68
N THR A 95 7.75 -11.70 -6.95
CA THR A 95 8.74 -11.90 -8.00
C THR A 95 9.22 -10.59 -8.56
N SER A 96 10.46 -10.59 -9.06
CA SER A 96 10.99 -9.54 -9.92
C SER A 96 10.66 -9.83 -11.38
N THR A 97 10.37 -8.76 -12.14
CA THR A 97 10.36 -8.78 -13.60
C THR A 97 11.36 -7.76 -14.14
N ILE A 98 11.86 -7.99 -15.35
CA ILE A 98 12.61 -7.01 -16.14
C ILE A 98 11.79 -6.74 -17.40
N LEU A 99 11.33 -5.50 -17.58
CA LEU A 99 10.47 -5.12 -18.71
C LEU A 99 9.27 -6.07 -18.86
N GLY A 100 8.67 -6.48 -17.75
CA GLY A 100 7.54 -7.42 -17.70
C GLY A 100 7.90 -8.91 -17.82
N ILE A 101 9.17 -9.25 -18.05
CA ILE A 101 9.63 -10.65 -18.15
C ILE A 101 10.04 -11.15 -16.75
N PRO A 102 9.48 -12.27 -16.25
CA PRO A 102 9.85 -12.83 -14.96
C PRO A 102 11.34 -13.21 -14.92
N THR A 103 12.05 -12.75 -13.89
CA THR A 103 13.47 -13.06 -13.71
C THR A 103 13.71 -14.37 -12.95
N GLY A 104 12.65 -14.94 -12.36
CA GLY A 104 12.77 -16.04 -11.40
C GLY A 104 13.32 -15.61 -10.03
N VAL A 105 13.66 -14.33 -9.84
CA VAL A 105 14.11 -13.81 -8.56
C VAL A 105 12.92 -13.56 -7.64
N VAL A 106 12.98 -14.15 -6.44
CA VAL A 106 11.99 -13.94 -5.38
C VAL A 106 12.50 -12.88 -4.45
N ILE A 107 11.66 -11.90 -4.16
CA ILE A 107 11.90 -10.80 -3.23
C ILE A 107 10.96 -10.97 -2.04
N SER A 108 11.45 -10.71 -0.83
CA SER A 108 10.62 -10.63 0.37
C SER A 108 10.99 -9.47 1.29
N LEU A 109 9.98 -8.94 1.95
CA LEU A 109 10.06 -7.98 3.05
C LEU A 109 9.47 -8.64 4.29
N THR A 110 10.31 -8.94 5.28
CA THR A 110 9.89 -9.51 6.56
C THR A 110 9.94 -8.43 7.63
N PRO A 111 8.83 -8.13 8.35
CA PRO A 111 8.87 -7.18 9.45
C PRO A 111 9.91 -7.58 10.50
N ARG A 112 10.62 -6.59 11.05
CA ARG A 112 11.58 -6.79 12.15
C ARG A 112 10.94 -6.63 13.51
#